data_AF-A0A9P5F4Y1-F1
#
_entry.id   AF-A0A9P5F4Y1-F1
#
_cell.length_a   1.000
_cell.length_b   1.000
_cell.length_c   1.000
_cell.angle_alpha   90.00
_cell.angle_beta   90.00
_cell.angle_gamma   90.00
#
_symmetry.space_group_name_H-M   'P 1'
#
loop_
_entity.id
_entity.type
_entity.pdbx_description
1 polymer ?
#
loop_
_entity_poly.entity_id
_entity_poly.type
_entity_poly.pdbx_seq_one_letter_code
_entity_poly.pdbx_strand_id
1 'polypeptide(L)'
;MCICNASIVNCKSPEETIDISKVTIPYPIIAGSSKIWEQVIRAEETLVAATLLLVALVKGFNSETAAQLLHDNIRIMDDIIVHLLHDSGQDGGHRTPRVEGSESRLADCFRTTARIRLNSARIKLHRYRAMMDNLRILSRFDTNHRSRVSASDGTLDCATSLDATKAAKIFPFSAAQSKAVCQESASSIVNGLKQLVNSESALTPCFCSGLLAGYTLMMISHFDSSAHSEGTHPGVSQETQKKLSDGVETAIRVLAHFSRGFGAVAALKDQLEIAAIACDLSEGGSYNTGAA
;
A
#
# COMPACT_ATOMS: atom_id res chain seq x y z
N MET A 1 -16.74 -20.17 18.15
CA MET A 1 -16.59 -19.75 16.74
C MET A 1 -17.53 -20.51 15.79
N CYS A 2 -17.93 -21.76 16.05
CA CYS A 2 -18.78 -22.53 15.14
C CYS A 2 -20.27 -22.14 15.07
N ILE A 3 -20.82 -21.43 16.08
CA ILE A 3 -22.26 -21.12 16.15
C ILE A 3 -22.69 -20.08 15.09
N CYS A 4 -21.81 -19.12 14.74
CA CYS A 4 -22.14 -18.09 13.75
C CYS A 4 -21.80 -18.48 12.31
N ASN A 5 -21.04 -19.55 12.07
CA ASN A 5 -20.54 -19.83 10.72
C ASN A 5 -21.67 -20.10 9.73
N ALA A 6 -22.73 -20.79 10.14
CA ALA A 6 -23.91 -21.00 9.29
C ALA A 6 -24.63 -19.67 8.97
N SER A 7 -24.75 -18.76 9.94
CA SER A 7 -25.34 -17.44 9.75
C SER A 7 -24.49 -16.53 8.85
N ILE A 8 -23.17 -16.55 9.02
CA ILE A 8 -22.21 -15.79 8.21
C ILE A 8 -22.24 -16.26 6.74
N VAL A 9 -22.16 -17.58 6.52
CA VAL A 9 -22.16 -18.16 5.16
C VAL A 9 -23.48 -17.90 4.44
N ASN A 10 -24.59 -17.90 5.18
CA ASN A 10 -25.91 -17.67 4.62
C ASN A 10 -26.35 -16.18 4.63
N CYS A 11 -25.48 -15.25 5.06
CA CYS A 11 -25.81 -13.83 5.24
C CYS A 11 -27.10 -13.58 6.05
N LYS A 12 -27.35 -14.40 7.08
CA LYS A 12 -28.51 -14.28 7.98
C LYS A 12 -28.05 -13.77 9.35
N SER A 13 -28.93 -13.04 10.03
CA SER A 13 -28.72 -12.74 11.45
C SER A 13 -28.70 -14.06 12.24
N PRO A 14 -27.82 -14.22 13.25
CA PRO A 14 -27.93 -15.32 14.20
C PRO A 14 -29.30 -15.34 14.88
N GLU A 15 -29.85 -16.53 15.12
CA GLU A 15 -31.15 -16.70 15.79
C GLU A 15 -31.08 -16.32 17.28
N GLU A 16 -29.92 -16.48 17.91
CA GLU A 16 -29.63 -15.96 19.25
C GLU A 16 -28.66 -14.77 19.17
N THR A 17 -29.00 -13.70 19.89
CA THR A 17 -28.11 -12.53 20.03
C THR A 17 -26.91 -12.90 20.90
N ILE A 18 -25.79 -13.18 20.25
CA ILE A 18 -24.53 -13.42 20.96
C ILE A 18 -24.00 -12.07 21.45
N ASP A 19 -23.96 -11.92 22.77
CA ASP A 19 -23.29 -10.79 23.42
C ASP A 19 -21.77 -10.95 23.30
N ILE A 20 -21.23 -10.46 22.18
CA ILE A 20 -19.81 -10.57 21.82
C ILE A 20 -18.92 -9.89 22.87
N SER A 21 -19.45 -8.94 23.65
CA SER A 21 -18.71 -8.25 24.71
C SER A 21 -18.29 -9.18 25.86
N LYS A 22 -18.95 -10.33 26.01
CA LYS A 22 -18.66 -11.34 27.06
C LYS A 22 -17.73 -12.46 26.59
N VAL A 23 -17.38 -12.49 25.30
CA VAL A 23 -16.55 -13.55 24.72
C VAL A 23 -15.11 -13.04 24.62
N THR A 24 -14.27 -13.41 25.59
CA THR A 24 -12.82 -13.16 25.52
C THR A 24 -12.11 -14.42 25.06
N ILE A 25 -11.57 -14.40 23.85
CA ILE A 25 -10.73 -15.48 23.31
C ILE A 25 -9.30 -14.93 23.24
N PRO A 26 -8.32 -15.54 23.94
CA PRO A 26 -6.94 -15.10 23.85
C PRO A 26 -6.39 -15.34 22.44
N TYR A 27 -5.49 -14.48 21.99
CA TYR A 27 -4.82 -14.67 20.70
C TYR A 27 -3.95 -15.93 20.71
N PRO A 28 -3.76 -16.60 19.55
CA PRO A 28 -2.81 -17.69 19.45
C PRO A 28 -1.39 -17.24 19.84
N ILE A 29 -0.60 -18.15 20.38
CA ILE A 29 0.79 -17.89 20.73
C ILE A 29 1.67 -18.33 19.56
N ILE A 30 2.56 -17.45 19.09
CA ILE A 30 3.58 -17.76 18.08
C ILE A 30 4.94 -17.34 18.64
N ALA A 31 5.90 -18.26 18.61
CA ALA A 31 7.24 -18.13 19.16
C ALA A 31 7.23 -17.70 20.63
N GLY A 32 6.24 -18.21 21.39
CA GLY A 32 6.05 -17.85 22.80
C GLY A 32 5.41 -16.47 23.04
N SER A 33 4.91 -15.79 22.01
CA SER A 33 4.28 -14.47 22.12
C SER A 33 2.93 -14.37 21.41
N SER A 34 1.92 -13.82 22.08
CA SER A 34 0.64 -13.42 21.47
C SER A 34 0.68 -12.01 20.86
N LYS A 35 1.71 -11.21 21.19
CA LYS A 35 1.85 -9.80 20.76
C LYS A 35 1.91 -9.69 19.23
N ILE A 36 2.40 -10.72 18.55
CA ILE A 36 2.49 -10.77 17.08
C ILE A 36 1.10 -10.65 16.44
N TRP A 37 0.08 -11.28 17.02
CA TRP A 37 -1.29 -11.18 16.52
C TRP A 37 -1.89 -9.80 16.75
N GLU A 38 -1.64 -9.21 17.91
CA GLU A 38 -2.03 -7.83 18.20
C GLU A 38 -1.43 -6.88 17.16
N GLN A 39 -0.13 -7.02 16.87
CA GLN A 39 0.57 -6.20 15.87
C GLN A 39 -0.04 -6.34 14.47
N VAL A 40 -0.33 -7.58 14.03
CA VAL A 40 -0.97 -7.81 12.71
C VAL A 40 -2.37 -7.23 12.67
N ILE A 41 -3.18 -7.43 13.70
CA ILE A 41 -4.54 -6.90 13.77
C ILE A 41 -4.53 -5.37 13.74
N ARG A 42 -3.68 -4.73 14.56
CA ARG A 42 -3.53 -3.27 14.56
C ARG A 42 -3.08 -2.73 13.21
N ALA A 43 -2.18 -3.44 12.53
CA ALA A 43 -1.74 -3.05 11.20
C ALA A 43 -2.87 -3.12 10.16
N GLU A 44 -3.72 -4.14 10.20
CA GLU A 44 -4.89 -4.26 9.32
C GLU A 44 -5.97 -3.22 9.64
N GLU A 45 -6.30 -3.01 10.92
CA GLU A 45 -7.23 -1.95 11.37
C GLU A 45 -6.77 -0.57 10.86
N THR A 46 -5.48 -0.29 10.99
CA THR A 46 -4.86 0.96 10.54
C THR A 46 -4.93 1.10 9.02
N LEU A 47 -4.71 0.02 8.27
CA LEU A 47 -4.85 0.01 6.81
C LEU A 47 -6.29 0.28 6.36
N VAL A 48 -7.27 -0.31 7.05
CA VAL A 48 -8.70 -0.07 6.80
C VAL A 48 -9.03 1.38 7.10
N ALA A 49 -8.62 1.91 8.25
CA ALA A 49 -8.87 3.29 8.64
C ALA A 49 -8.27 4.29 7.64
N ALA A 50 -7.02 4.08 7.20
CA ALA A 50 -6.37 4.90 6.18
C ALA A 50 -7.09 4.83 4.83
N THR A 51 -7.64 3.66 4.48
CA THR A 51 -8.46 3.51 3.27
C THR A 51 -9.76 4.29 3.38
N LEU A 52 -10.43 4.26 4.54
CA LEU A 52 -11.66 5.01 4.77
C LEU A 52 -11.41 6.53 4.73
N LEU A 53 -10.31 7.02 5.31
CA LEU A 53 -9.92 8.43 5.19
C LEU A 53 -9.67 8.83 3.74
N LEU A 54 -8.96 8.00 2.98
CA LEU A 54 -8.73 8.26 1.56
C LEU A 54 -10.04 8.27 0.76
N VAL A 55 -10.98 7.36 1.04
CA VAL A 55 -12.30 7.37 0.41
C VAL A 55 -13.08 8.63 0.76
N ALA A 56 -13.05 9.07 2.03
CA ALA A 56 -13.68 10.31 2.46
C ALA A 56 -13.07 11.53 1.74
N LEU A 57 -11.74 11.56 1.61
CA LEU A 57 -11.02 12.61 0.88
C LEU A 57 -11.44 12.65 -0.60
N VAL A 58 -11.52 11.50 -1.27
CA VAL A 58 -11.90 11.42 -2.70
C VAL A 58 -13.38 11.75 -2.92
N LYS A 59 -14.27 11.40 -2.00
CA LYS A 59 -15.69 11.80 -2.07
C LYS A 59 -15.89 13.30 -1.89
N GLY A 60 -14.89 14.00 -1.36
CA GLY A 60 -14.96 15.42 -1.06
C GLY A 60 -15.78 15.70 0.20
N PHE A 61 -15.76 16.97 0.59
CA PHE A 61 -16.45 17.49 1.77
C PHE A 61 -17.00 18.88 1.44
N ASN A 62 -18.08 19.26 2.13
CA ASN A 62 -18.87 20.45 1.84
C ASN A 62 -18.76 21.55 2.92
N SER A 63 -17.92 21.36 3.94
CA SER A 63 -17.75 22.33 5.03
C SER A 63 -16.29 22.46 5.47
N GLU A 64 -15.93 23.63 6.00
CA GLU A 64 -14.59 23.90 6.55
C GLU A 64 -14.31 23.05 7.81
N THR A 65 -15.34 22.80 8.63
CA THR A 65 -15.24 21.89 9.78
C THR A 65 -14.87 20.47 9.37
N ALA A 66 -15.45 19.95 8.28
CA ALA A 66 -15.10 18.64 7.76
C ALA A 66 -13.67 18.58 7.20
N ALA A 67 -13.19 19.68 6.59
CA ALA A 67 -11.81 19.80 6.14
C ALA A 67 -10.81 19.76 7.31
N GLN A 68 -11.10 20.50 8.39
CA GLN A 68 -10.25 20.53 9.58
C GLN A 68 -10.23 19.17 10.29
N LEU A 69 -11.38 18.50 10.40
CA LEU A 69 -11.46 17.15 10.97
C LEU A 69 -10.62 16.17 10.16
N LEU A 70 -10.64 16.26 8.82
CA LEU A 70 -9.82 15.42 7.95
C LEU A 70 -8.32 15.70 8.15
N HIS A 71 -7.93 16.98 8.25
CA HIS A 71 -6.56 17.37 8.56
C HIS A 71 -6.06 16.77 9.88
N ASP A 72 -6.85 16.86 10.94
CA ASP A 72 -6.47 16.35 12.26
C ASP A 72 -6.42 14.82 12.26
N ASN A 73 -7.39 14.16 11.62
CA ASN A 73 -7.40 12.71 11.45
C ASN A 73 -6.20 12.21 10.65
N ILE A 74 -5.77 12.94 9.61
CA ILE A 74 -4.57 12.59 8.84
C ILE A 74 -3.33 12.65 9.74
N ARG A 75 -3.18 13.71 10.55
CA ARG A 75 -2.02 13.84 11.45
C ARG A 75 -2.00 12.73 12.50
N ILE A 76 -3.11 12.53 13.20
CA ILE A 76 -3.24 11.49 14.23
C ILE A 76 -2.96 10.11 13.65
N MET A 77 -3.44 9.84 12.44
CA MET A 77 -3.21 8.55 11.80
C MET A 77 -1.75 8.33 11.39
N ASP A 78 -1.05 9.34 10.88
CA ASP A 78 0.39 9.20 10.61
C ASP A 78 1.18 8.97 11.91
N ASP A 79 0.85 9.69 12.99
CA ASP A 79 1.48 9.49 14.31
C ASP A 79 1.29 8.06 14.82
N ILE A 80 0.07 7.50 14.70
CA ILE A 80 -0.22 6.10 15.05
C ILE A 80 0.59 5.14 14.19
N ILE A 81 0.65 5.35 12.87
CA ILE A 81 1.41 4.49 11.96
C ILE A 81 2.90 4.50 12.31
N VAL A 82 3.48 5.68 12.55
CA VAL A 82 4.89 5.83 12.93
C VAL A 82 5.17 5.12 14.25
N HIS A 83 4.30 5.27 15.24
CA HIS A 83 4.44 4.59 16.52
C HIS A 83 4.42 3.06 16.38
N LEU A 84 3.45 2.52 15.62
CA LEU A 84 3.33 1.08 15.38
C LEU A 84 4.51 0.51 14.57
N LEU A 85 5.02 1.28 13.60
CA LEU A 85 6.23 0.90 12.85
C LEU A 85 7.46 0.82 13.76
N HIS A 86 7.58 1.72 14.73
CA HIS A 86 8.67 1.71 15.71
C HIS A 86 8.55 0.55 16.70
N ASP A 87 7.36 0.29 17.28
CA ASP A 87 7.14 -0.86 18.19
C ASP A 87 7.42 -2.21 17.47
N SER A 88 7.07 -2.32 16.19
CA SER A 88 7.35 -3.53 15.39
C SER A 88 8.86 -3.82 15.20
N GLY A 89 9.73 -2.81 15.38
CA GLY A 89 11.19 -2.93 15.22
C GLY A 89 11.96 -3.25 16.50
N GLN A 90 11.37 -3.05 17.68
CA GLN A 90 12.06 -3.18 18.97
C GLN A 90 12.09 -4.61 19.54
N ASP A 91 11.33 -5.55 18.96
CA ASP A 91 11.18 -6.93 19.49
C ASP A 91 12.42 -7.83 19.28
N GLY A 92 13.53 -7.30 18.74
CA GLY A 92 14.79 -8.03 18.57
C GLY A 92 15.70 -8.09 19.81
N GLY A 93 15.32 -7.44 20.92
CA GLY A 93 16.18 -7.24 22.09
C GLY A 93 16.05 -8.28 23.22
N HIS A 94 14.90 -8.93 23.38
CA HIS A 94 14.71 -9.95 24.41
C HIS A 94 14.99 -11.34 23.83
N ARG A 95 16.19 -11.86 24.13
CA ARG A 95 16.57 -13.27 23.98
C ARG A 95 15.57 -14.17 24.73
N THR A 96 14.44 -14.49 24.11
CA THR A 96 13.87 -15.83 24.29
C THR A 96 14.83 -16.82 23.64
N PRO A 97 14.96 -18.05 24.15
CA PRO A 97 15.81 -19.05 23.51
C PRO A 97 15.35 -19.14 22.06
N ARG A 98 16.28 -18.89 21.12
CA ARG A 98 16.05 -18.97 19.68
C ARG A 98 15.35 -20.30 19.42
N VAL A 99 14.03 -20.26 19.23
CA VAL A 99 13.28 -21.41 18.73
C VAL A 99 13.67 -21.52 17.28
N GLU A 100 14.81 -22.16 17.02
CA GLU A 100 15.20 -22.55 15.67
C GLU A 100 14.11 -23.51 15.17
N GLY A 101 13.21 -22.99 14.33
CA GLY A 101 12.04 -23.75 13.92
C GLY A 101 11.12 -22.95 12.99
N SER A 102 10.13 -23.66 12.46
CA SER A 102 9.06 -23.10 11.61
C SER A 102 8.28 -21.98 12.29
N GLU A 103 8.19 -21.98 13.62
CA GLU A 103 7.47 -20.97 14.41
C GLU A 103 8.18 -19.61 14.45
N SER A 104 9.52 -19.58 14.51
CA SER A 104 10.27 -18.32 14.39
C SER A 104 10.15 -17.73 12.99
N ARG A 105 10.22 -18.57 11.95
CA ARG A 105 9.97 -18.13 10.56
C ARG A 105 8.57 -17.55 10.41
N LEU A 106 7.58 -18.20 11.02
CA LEU A 106 6.19 -17.72 11.04
C LEU A 106 6.10 -16.34 11.72
N ALA A 107 6.71 -16.18 12.89
CA ALA A 107 6.78 -14.91 13.60
C ALA A 107 7.36 -13.79 12.73
N ASP A 108 8.48 -14.05 12.04
CA ASP A 108 9.12 -13.07 11.16
C ASP A 108 8.25 -12.72 9.95
N CYS A 109 7.52 -13.69 9.40
CA CYS A 109 6.55 -13.43 8.34
C CYS A 109 5.40 -12.54 8.80
N PHE A 110 4.88 -12.76 10.01
CA PHE A 110 3.81 -11.94 10.57
C PHE A 110 4.29 -10.51 10.85
N ARG A 111 5.48 -10.35 11.44
CA ARG A 111 6.08 -9.01 11.65
C ARG A 111 6.30 -8.28 10.33
N THR A 112 6.85 -8.98 9.33
CA THR A 112 7.08 -8.41 8.00
C THR A 112 5.76 -8.02 7.32
N THR A 113 4.73 -8.87 7.44
CA THR A 113 3.37 -8.58 6.95
C THR A 113 2.79 -7.34 7.63
N ALA A 114 2.85 -7.25 8.97
CA ALA A 114 2.36 -6.09 9.71
C ALA A 114 3.03 -4.80 9.23
N ARG A 115 4.36 -4.82 9.06
CA ARG A 115 5.13 -3.68 8.51
C ARG A 115 4.70 -3.31 7.11
N ILE A 116 4.47 -4.29 6.22
CA ILE A 116 3.96 -4.05 4.86
C ILE A 116 2.59 -3.37 4.91
N ARG A 117 1.69 -3.83 5.80
CA ARG A 117 0.35 -3.25 5.97
C ARG A 117 0.40 -1.81 6.48
N LEU A 118 1.23 -1.53 7.49
CA LEU A 118 1.44 -0.18 8.02
C LEU A 118 2.01 0.77 6.96
N ASN A 119 3.03 0.34 6.20
CA ASN A 119 3.55 1.14 5.10
C ASN A 119 2.52 1.34 3.98
N SER A 120 1.64 0.36 3.73
CA SER A 120 0.54 0.52 2.77
C SER A 120 -0.48 1.56 3.23
N ALA A 121 -0.78 1.59 4.52
CA ALA A 121 -1.63 2.59 5.15
C ALA A 121 -1.01 4.00 4.99
N ARG A 122 0.30 4.10 5.27
CA ARG A 122 1.05 5.35 5.13
C ARG A 122 1.06 5.87 3.68
N ILE A 123 1.27 5.01 2.69
CA ILE A 123 1.14 5.40 1.28
C ILE A 123 -0.27 5.91 0.98
N LYS A 124 -1.33 5.23 1.43
CA LYS A 124 -2.72 5.68 1.18
C LYS A 124 -3.00 7.06 1.76
N LEU A 125 -2.41 7.36 2.91
CA LEU A 125 -2.55 8.65 3.58
C LEU A 125 -1.85 9.80 2.83
N HIS A 126 -0.62 9.55 2.37
CA HIS A 126 0.24 10.58 1.79
C HIS A 126 0.12 10.73 0.27
N ARG A 127 -0.24 9.66 -0.47
CA ARG A 127 -0.14 9.63 -1.94
C ARG A 127 -0.94 10.73 -2.63
N TYR A 128 -2.10 11.09 -2.09
CA TYR A 128 -2.90 12.16 -2.67
C TYR A 128 -2.16 13.48 -2.55
N ARG A 129 -1.67 13.85 -1.35
CA ARG A 129 -0.91 15.09 -1.17
C ARG A 129 0.40 15.09 -1.94
N ALA A 130 1.08 13.95 -2.02
CA ALA A 130 2.35 13.80 -2.74
C ALA A 130 2.21 14.01 -4.26
N MET A 131 1.05 13.66 -4.82
CA MET A 131 0.85 13.59 -6.28
C MET A 131 -0.25 14.54 -6.79
N MET A 132 -0.95 15.28 -5.92
CA MET A 132 -2.12 16.10 -6.30
C MET A 132 -1.84 17.11 -7.41
N ASP A 133 -0.65 17.70 -7.39
CA ASP A 133 -0.23 18.71 -8.38
C ASP A 133 0.01 18.08 -9.77
N ASN A 134 0.17 16.76 -9.82
CA ASN A 134 0.44 15.98 -11.02
C ASN A 134 -0.71 15.04 -11.42
N LEU A 135 -1.84 15.03 -10.68
CA LEU A 135 -3.00 14.15 -10.96
C LEU A 135 -3.63 14.41 -12.35
N ARG A 136 -3.40 15.59 -12.95
CA ARG A 136 -3.81 15.89 -14.35
C ARG A 136 -3.14 14.99 -15.39
N ILE A 137 -2.01 14.35 -15.04
CA ILE A 137 -1.30 13.42 -15.93
C ILE A 137 -1.87 11.99 -15.77
N LEU A 138 -2.39 11.64 -14.59
CA LEU A 138 -3.03 10.32 -14.34
C LEU A 138 -4.29 10.10 -15.17
N SER A 139 -5.06 11.15 -15.49
CA SER A 139 -6.22 11.04 -16.39
C SER A 139 -5.83 10.63 -17.83
N ARG A 140 -4.57 10.80 -18.23
CA ARG A 140 -4.06 10.33 -19.54
C ARG A 140 -3.76 8.82 -19.54
N PHE A 141 -3.53 8.22 -18.38
CA PHE A 141 -3.37 6.77 -18.26
C PHE A 141 -4.73 6.04 -18.23
N ASP A 142 -5.80 6.71 -17.78
CA ASP A 142 -7.18 6.22 -17.87
C ASP A 142 -7.70 6.14 -19.31
N THR A 143 -7.27 7.04 -20.20
CA THR A 143 -7.72 7.05 -21.61
C THR A 143 -7.21 5.84 -22.42
N ASN A 144 -6.15 5.16 -21.97
CA ASN A 144 -5.61 3.99 -22.68
C ASN A 144 -6.25 2.65 -22.25
N HIS A 145 -7.03 2.62 -21.16
CA HIS A 145 -7.71 1.40 -20.68
C HIS A 145 -9.23 1.37 -20.90
N ARG A 146 -9.85 2.46 -21.36
CA ARG A 146 -11.32 2.51 -21.54
C ARG A 146 -11.84 1.87 -22.84
N SER A 147 -11.00 1.33 -23.70
CA SER A 147 -11.47 0.54 -24.86
C SER A 147 -11.76 -0.91 -24.46
N ARG A 148 -12.75 -1.17 -23.59
CA ARG A 148 -13.45 -2.47 -23.55
C ARG A 148 -14.71 -2.66 -22.70
N VAL A 149 -15.24 -1.64 -22.01
CA VAL A 149 -16.57 -1.79 -21.37
C VAL A 149 -17.46 -0.61 -21.74
N SER A 150 -18.64 -0.97 -22.23
CA SER A 150 -19.66 -0.13 -22.84
C SER A 150 -20.01 1.10 -22.00
N ALA A 151 -20.31 2.19 -22.71
CA ALA A 151 -20.73 3.47 -22.18
C ALA A 151 -22.03 3.36 -21.36
N SER A 152 -21.95 3.68 -20.08
CA SER A 152 -22.96 4.50 -19.40
C SER A 152 -22.41 5.01 -18.07
N ASP A 153 -22.45 6.33 -17.95
CA ASP A 153 -22.58 7.11 -16.72
C ASP A 153 -21.35 7.36 -15.82
N GLY A 154 -21.19 8.64 -15.45
CA GLY A 154 -20.23 9.14 -14.48
C GLY A 154 -18.85 9.54 -15.02
N THR A 155 -18.77 10.59 -15.83
CA THR A 155 -17.52 11.35 -16.02
C THR A 155 -16.99 11.76 -14.64
N LEU A 156 -15.81 11.30 -14.27
CA LEU A 156 -15.12 11.67 -13.03
C LEU A 156 -14.61 13.13 -13.14
N ASP A 157 -15.52 14.10 -13.13
CA ASP A 157 -15.23 15.54 -13.09
C ASP A 157 -14.86 16.00 -11.67
N CYS A 158 -14.10 15.20 -10.92
CA CYS A 158 -13.75 15.48 -9.53
C CYS A 158 -12.24 15.56 -9.31
N ALA A 159 -11.64 16.64 -9.80
CA ALA A 159 -10.45 17.28 -9.21
C ALA A 159 -10.15 18.57 -9.98
N THR A 160 -11.05 19.56 -9.89
CA THR A 160 -10.64 20.94 -10.11
C THR A 160 -9.45 21.21 -9.18
N SER A 161 -8.31 21.56 -9.77
CA SER A 161 -7.06 21.92 -9.10
C SER A 161 -7.33 22.55 -7.73
N LEU A 162 -7.12 21.77 -6.66
CA LEU A 162 -7.11 22.32 -5.32
C LEU A 162 -5.96 23.31 -5.29
N ASP A 163 -6.26 24.60 -5.19
CA ASP A 163 -5.26 25.63 -4.95
C ASP A 163 -4.43 25.24 -3.71
N ALA A 164 -3.12 25.58 -3.71
CA ALA A 164 -2.19 25.27 -2.65
C ALA A 164 -2.71 25.71 -1.27
N THR A 165 -3.45 26.83 -1.24
CA THR A 165 -4.11 27.38 -0.06
C THR A 165 -5.22 26.46 0.49
N LYS A 166 -5.99 25.80 -0.38
CA LYS A 166 -7.02 24.82 0.02
C LYS A 166 -6.40 23.49 0.42
N ALA A 167 -5.34 23.06 -0.28
CA ALA A 167 -4.60 21.85 0.09
C ALA A 167 -3.99 21.98 1.50
N ALA A 168 -3.45 23.15 1.85
CA ALA A 168 -2.88 23.40 3.18
C ALA A 168 -3.90 23.32 4.34
N LYS A 169 -5.19 23.54 4.06
CA LYS A 169 -6.26 23.37 5.07
C LYS A 169 -6.61 21.92 5.36
N ILE A 170 -6.32 21.03 4.41
CA ILE A 170 -6.72 19.61 4.47
C ILE A 170 -5.53 18.74 4.86
N PHE A 171 -4.34 19.05 4.35
CA PHE A 171 -3.17 18.22 4.52
C PHE A 171 -2.22 18.82 5.56
N PRO A 172 -1.94 18.09 6.65
CA PRO A 172 -0.99 18.53 7.66
C PRO A 172 0.47 18.49 7.21
N PHE A 173 0.74 18.02 5.98
CA PHE A 173 2.05 17.81 5.40
C PHE A 173 2.19 18.50 4.05
N SER A 174 3.41 18.93 3.71
CA SER A 174 3.71 19.43 2.37
C SER A 174 3.70 18.32 1.32
N ALA A 175 3.60 18.69 0.04
CA ALA A 175 3.73 17.74 -1.08
C ALA A 175 5.09 17.02 -1.04
N ALA A 176 6.18 17.76 -0.81
CA ALA A 176 7.52 17.21 -0.72
C ALA A 176 7.69 16.23 0.45
N GLN A 177 7.17 16.56 1.64
CA GLN A 177 7.17 15.66 2.80
C GLN A 177 6.38 14.38 2.50
N SER A 178 5.17 14.52 1.95
CA SER A 178 4.32 13.38 1.61
C SER A 178 4.96 12.48 0.54
N LYS A 179 5.65 13.08 -0.44
CA LYS A 179 6.40 12.36 -1.47
C LYS A 179 7.53 11.54 -0.87
N ALA A 180 8.35 12.13 0.01
CA ALA A 180 9.42 11.43 0.70
C ALA A 180 8.89 10.25 1.53
N VAL A 181 7.81 10.45 2.29
CA VAL A 181 7.15 9.38 3.06
C VAL A 181 6.63 8.26 2.15
N CYS A 182 6.01 8.59 1.01
CA CYS A 182 5.56 7.60 0.03
C CYS A 182 6.72 6.78 -0.54
N GLN A 183 7.84 7.42 -0.88
CA GLN A 183 9.03 6.74 -1.40
C GLN A 183 9.65 5.79 -0.37
N GLU A 184 9.82 6.26 0.87
CA GLU A 184 10.33 5.45 1.99
C GLU A 184 9.43 4.24 2.24
N SER A 185 8.12 4.48 2.32
CA SER A 185 7.12 3.44 2.60
C SER A 185 7.08 2.39 1.49
N ALA A 186 7.12 2.82 0.22
CA ALA A 186 7.12 1.92 -0.92
C ALA A 186 8.40 1.07 -0.97
N SER A 187 9.55 1.67 -0.69
CA SER A 187 10.84 0.96 -0.59
C SER A 187 10.81 -0.08 0.55
N SER A 188 10.25 0.28 1.71
CA SER A 188 10.07 -0.65 2.82
C SER A 188 9.15 -1.83 2.48
N ILE A 189 8.08 -1.60 1.73
CA ILE A 189 7.18 -2.69 1.26
C ILE A 189 7.93 -3.63 0.32
N VAL A 190 8.64 -3.10 -0.67
CA VAL A 190 9.40 -3.89 -1.64
C VAL A 190 10.46 -4.75 -0.94
N ASN A 191 11.18 -4.17 0.03
CA ASN A 191 12.16 -4.90 0.82
C ASN A 191 11.52 -6.00 1.69
N GLY A 192 10.40 -5.70 2.35
CA GLY A 192 9.67 -6.70 3.13
C GLY A 192 9.15 -7.85 2.27
N LEU A 193 8.62 -7.55 1.09
CA LEU A 193 8.18 -8.57 0.13
C LEU A 193 9.33 -9.45 -0.36
N LYS A 194 10.50 -8.86 -0.65
CA LYS A 194 11.71 -9.61 -0.99
C LYS A 194 12.14 -10.55 0.15
N GLN A 195 12.05 -10.10 1.40
CA GLN A 195 12.33 -10.95 2.57
C GLN A 195 11.36 -12.12 2.67
N LEU A 196 10.06 -11.90 2.45
CA LEU A 196 9.05 -12.96 2.46
C LEU A 196 9.31 -14.02 1.37
N VAL A 197 9.62 -13.58 0.15
CA VAL A 197 9.94 -14.48 -0.98
C VAL A 197 11.20 -15.31 -0.67
N ASN A 198 12.25 -14.68 -0.15
CA ASN A 198 13.50 -15.37 0.20
C ASN A 198 13.32 -16.36 1.36
N SER A 199 12.30 -16.17 2.20
CA SER A 199 12.00 -17.04 3.33
C SER A 199 11.09 -18.21 2.96
N GLU A 200 10.82 -18.45 1.66
CA GLU A 200 9.94 -19.50 1.12
C GLU A 200 8.58 -19.58 1.82
N SER A 201 8.09 -18.44 2.31
CA SER A 201 6.90 -18.41 3.14
C SER A 201 5.69 -18.24 2.24
N ALA A 202 4.87 -19.29 2.16
CA ALA A 202 3.61 -19.30 1.40
C ALA A 202 2.52 -18.41 2.02
N LEU A 203 2.84 -17.68 3.10
CA LEU A 203 1.87 -16.93 3.88
C LEU A 203 1.73 -15.47 3.43
N THR A 204 0.45 -15.17 3.14
CA THR A 204 -0.24 -13.88 3.13
C THR A 204 -0.24 -13.08 1.81
N PRO A 205 -1.44 -12.68 1.32
CA PRO A 205 -1.62 -11.88 0.11
C PRO A 205 -1.20 -10.43 0.34
N CYS A 206 0.10 -10.15 0.27
CA CYS A 206 0.64 -8.79 0.22
C CYS A 206 0.79 -8.27 -1.23
N PHE A 207 0.21 -8.96 -2.21
CA PHE A 207 0.33 -8.62 -3.64
C PHE A 207 -0.23 -7.24 -3.95
N CYS A 208 -1.35 -6.86 -3.33
CA CYS A 208 -1.92 -5.52 -3.44
C CYS A 208 -0.98 -4.44 -2.89
N SER A 209 -0.22 -4.74 -1.83
CA SER A 209 0.80 -3.86 -1.29
C SER A 209 2.00 -3.74 -2.24
N GLY A 210 2.42 -4.84 -2.87
CA GLY A 210 3.47 -4.84 -3.90
C GLY A 210 3.09 -3.99 -5.11
N LEU A 211 1.85 -4.13 -5.59
CA LEU A 211 1.32 -3.30 -6.67
C LEU A 211 1.27 -1.82 -6.27
N LEU A 212 0.74 -1.52 -5.08
CA LEU A 212 0.68 -0.16 -4.54
C LEU A 212 2.08 0.47 -4.45
N ALA A 213 3.07 -0.28 -3.96
CA ALA A 213 4.44 0.19 -3.86
C ALA A 213 5.07 0.43 -5.24
N GLY A 214 4.90 -0.51 -6.18
CA GLY A 214 5.39 -0.39 -7.55
C GLY A 214 4.85 0.84 -8.26
N TYR A 215 3.52 1.03 -8.27
CA TYR A 215 2.92 2.25 -8.83
C TYR A 215 3.41 3.51 -8.13
N THR A 216 3.56 3.49 -6.80
CA THR A 216 4.02 4.66 -6.06
C THR A 216 5.44 5.07 -6.47
N LEU A 217 6.37 4.11 -6.58
CA LEU A 217 7.74 4.37 -7.02
C LEU A 217 7.80 4.86 -8.47
N MET A 218 7.02 4.23 -9.35
CA MET A 218 6.91 4.61 -10.76
C MET A 218 6.38 6.04 -10.92
N MET A 219 5.30 6.39 -10.23
CA MET A 219 4.72 7.74 -10.28
C MET A 219 5.71 8.79 -9.76
N ILE A 220 6.41 8.49 -8.65
CA ILE A 220 7.44 9.38 -8.09
C ILE A 220 8.57 9.61 -9.11
N SER A 221 9.07 8.53 -9.70
CA SER A 221 10.15 8.57 -10.69
C SER A 221 9.77 9.36 -11.94
N HIS A 222 8.57 9.09 -12.49
CA HIS A 222 8.07 9.83 -13.66
C HIS A 222 7.97 11.33 -13.37
N PHE A 223 7.46 11.73 -12.20
CA PHE A 223 7.34 13.14 -11.85
C PHE A 223 8.68 13.82 -11.54
N ASP A 224 9.65 13.12 -10.98
CA ASP A 224 11.01 13.66 -10.80
C ASP A 224 11.69 13.89 -12.16
N SER A 225 11.62 12.92 -13.07
CA SER A 225 12.18 13.05 -14.43
C SER A 225 11.52 14.17 -15.22
N SER A 226 10.20 14.36 -15.06
CA SER A 226 9.46 15.44 -15.71
C SER A 226 9.83 16.83 -15.18
N ALA A 227 10.13 16.97 -13.88
CA ALA A 227 10.56 18.23 -13.28
C ALA A 227 12.02 18.59 -13.62
N HIS A 228 12.87 17.59 -13.88
CA HIS A 228 14.28 17.79 -14.23
C HIS A 228 14.52 18.20 -15.68
N SER A 229 13.57 17.98 -16.60
CA SER A 229 13.68 18.50 -17.97
C SER A 229 13.65 20.04 -18.02
N GLU A 230 13.23 20.70 -16.94
CA GLU A 230 13.15 22.15 -16.80
C GLU A 230 14.28 22.79 -15.93
N GLY A 231 15.19 22.00 -15.31
CA GLY A 231 16.24 22.58 -14.45
C GLY A 231 17.36 21.62 -13.98
N THR A 232 18.61 22.03 -14.21
CA THR A 232 19.88 21.30 -14.01
C THR A 232 20.25 20.98 -12.54
N HIS A 233 20.56 19.71 -12.25
CA HIS A 233 21.72 19.21 -11.45
C HIS A 233 21.76 17.65 -11.48
N PRO A 234 22.78 17.00 -12.09
CA PRO A 234 22.68 15.58 -12.51
C PRO A 234 23.07 14.50 -11.46
N GLY A 235 23.83 14.82 -10.40
CA GLY A 235 24.47 13.80 -9.57
C GLY A 235 23.58 13.06 -8.55
N VAL A 236 22.75 13.80 -7.81
CA VAL A 236 21.87 13.23 -6.75
C VAL A 236 20.59 12.60 -7.33
N SER A 237 20.20 13.06 -8.52
CA SER A 237 19.02 12.57 -9.25
C SER A 237 19.22 11.14 -9.77
N GLN A 238 20.42 10.80 -10.26
CA GLN A 238 20.67 9.49 -10.88
C GLN A 238 20.68 8.32 -9.90
N GLU A 239 21.24 8.49 -8.69
CA GLU A 239 21.20 7.44 -7.65
C GLU A 239 19.77 7.20 -7.14
N THR A 240 19.02 8.29 -6.96
CA THR A 240 17.60 8.22 -6.55
C THR A 240 16.77 7.52 -7.63
N GLN A 241 16.96 7.91 -8.89
CA GLN A 241 16.29 7.31 -10.04
C GLN A 241 16.58 5.82 -10.17
N LYS A 242 17.84 5.41 -9.97
CA LYS A 242 18.23 4.00 -9.96
C LYS A 242 17.52 3.23 -8.84
N LYS A 243 17.48 3.77 -7.61
CA LYS A 243 16.78 3.15 -6.48
C LYS A 243 15.28 2.97 -6.75
N LEU A 244 14.64 3.95 -7.40
CA LEU A 244 13.23 3.87 -7.77
C LEU A 244 13.00 2.76 -8.82
N SER A 245 13.83 2.71 -9.87
CA SER A 245 13.78 1.68 -10.91
C SER A 245 14.00 0.27 -10.35
N ASP A 246 15.07 0.06 -9.57
CA ASP A 246 15.37 -1.22 -8.91
C ASP A 246 14.20 -1.67 -8.01
N GLY A 247 13.52 -0.71 -7.38
CA GLY A 247 12.34 -0.97 -6.55
C GLY A 247 11.12 -1.42 -7.36
N VAL A 248 10.85 -0.80 -8.51
CA VAL A 248 9.77 -1.20 -9.44
C VAL A 248 10.05 -2.60 -9.99
N GLU A 249 11.28 -2.87 -10.44
CA GLU A 249 11.67 -4.18 -10.95
C GLU A 249 11.51 -5.27 -9.88
N THR A 250 11.93 -4.97 -8.64
CA THR A 250 11.75 -5.89 -7.51
C THR A 250 10.27 -6.15 -7.24
N ALA A 251 9.39 -5.13 -7.32
CA ALA A 251 7.95 -5.31 -7.17
C ALA A 251 7.38 -6.24 -8.25
N ILE A 252 7.75 -6.04 -9.52
CA ILE A 252 7.35 -6.90 -10.64
C ILE A 252 7.81 -8.35 -10.40
N ARG A 253 9.07 -8.54 -10.00
CA ARG A 253 9.64 -9.87 -9.74
C ARG A 253 8.93 -10.60 -8.59
N VAL A 254 8.62 -9.88 -7.51
CA VAL A 254 7.84 -10.42 -6.40
C VAL A 254 6.45 -10.84 -6.88
N LEU A 255 5.74 -9.98 -7.61
CA LEU A 255 4.40 -10.31 -8.13
C LEU A 255 4.46 -11.52 -9.08
N ALA A 256 5.50 -11.64 -9.90
CA ALA A 256 5.71 -12.77 -10.79
C ALA A 256 6.00 -14.09 -10.04
N HIS A 257 6.62 -14.03 -8.85
CA HIS A 257 6.78 -15.20 -8.01
C HIS A 257 5.42 -15.74 -7.54
N PHE A 258 4.53 -14.84 -7.12
CA PHE A 258 3.22 -15.19 -6.58
C PHE A 258 2.15 -15.48 -7.64
N SER A 259 2.30 -14.96 -8.86
CA SER A 259 1.37 -15.21 -9.97
C SER A 259 1.29 -16.68 -10.38
N ARG A 260 2.33 -17.47 -10.07
CA ARG A 260 2.38 -18.93 -10.32
C ARG A 260 1.26 -19.71 -9.62
N GLY A 261 0.71 -19.18 -8.53
CA GLY A 261 -0.39 -19.79 -7.78
C GLY A 261 -1.74 -19.07 -7.91
N PHE A 262 -1.78 -17.86 -8.47
CA PHE A 262 -2.97 -17.00 -8.44
C PHE A 262 -3.12 -16.16 -9.72
N GLY A 263 -4.06 -16.53 -10.59
CA GLY A 263 -4.28 -15.85 -11.88
C GLY A 263 -4.60 -14.36 -11.77
N ALA A 264 -5.28 -13.92 -10.71
CA ALA A 264 -5.53 -12.49 -10.46
C ALA A 264 -4.22 -11.70 -10.23
N VAL A 265 -3.19 -12.32 -9.64
CA VAL A 265 -1.89 -11.68 -9.42
C VAL A 265 -1.11 -11.54 -10.72
N ALA A 266 -1.28 -12.47 -11.67
CA ALA A 266 -0.70 -12.35 -13.01
C ALA A 266 -1.18 -11.08 -13.72
N ALA A 267 -2.49 -10.82 -13.69
CA ALA A 267 -3.07 -9.61 -14.27
C ALA A 267 -2.52 -8.31 -13.64
N LEU A 268 -2.36 -8.29 -12.31
CA LEU A 268 -1.79 -7.12 -11.60
C LEU A 268 -0.30 -6.92 -11.95
N LYS A 269 0.45 -8.01 -12.09
CA LYS A 269 1.85 -7.99 -12.52
C LYS A 269 1.99 -7.42 -13.94
N ASP A 270 1.16 -7.91 -14.87
CA ASP A 270 1.20 -7.44 -16.26
C ASP A 270 0.80 -5.96 -16.38
N GLN A 271 -0.19 -5.50 -15.59
CA GLN A 271 -0.53 -4.08 -15.51
C GLN A 271 0.62 -3.20 -15.03
N LEU A 272 1.36 -3.65 -14.00
CA LEU A 272 2.52 -2.91 -13.49
C LEU A 272 3.67 -2.90 -14.50
N GLU A 273 3.91 -4.02 -15.19
CA GLU A 273 4.96 -4.15 -16.21
C GLU A 273 4.68 -3.23 -17.41
N ILE A 274 3.44 -3.23 -17.93
CA ILE A 274 3.02 -2.33 -19.01
C ILE A 274 3.23 -0.86 -18.60
N ALA A 275 2.86 -0.51 -17.37
CA ALA A 275 3.03 0.85 -16.87
C ALA A 275 4.50 1.24 -16.68
N ALA A 276 5.35 0.31 -16.23
CA ALA A 276 6.77 0.52 -16.06
C ALA A 276 7.49 0.72 -17.40
N ILE A 277 7.13 -0.06 -18.42
CA ILE A 277 7.63 0.10 -19.80
C ILE A 277 7.23 1.48 -20.34
N ALA A 278 5.99 1.90 -20.13
CA ALA A 278 5.52 3.23 -20.55
C ALA A 278 6.24 4.40 -19.87
N CYS A 279 6.93 4.15 -18.74
CA CYS A 279 7.72 5.13 -18.01
C CYS A 279 9.24 4.98 -18.21
N ASP A 280 9.69 4.14 -19.14
CA ASP A 280 11.11 3.79 -19.37
C ASP A 280 11.82 3.25 -18.10
N LEU A 281 11.07 2.59 -17.20
CA LEU A 281 11.59 2.02 -15.95
C LEU A 281 11.79 0.50 -16.00
N SER A 282 11.43 -0.15 -17.10
CA SER A 282 11.69 -1.57 -17.34
C SER A 282 12.09 -1.75 -18.79
N GLU A 283 13.22 -2.42 -19.04
CA GLU A 283 13.54 -2.91 -20.38
C GLU A 283 12.52 -3.99 -20.73
N GLY A 284 11.79 -3.79 -21.83
CA GLY A 284 10.70 -4.68 -22.22
C GLY A 284 11.17 -6.12 -22.32
N GLY A 285 10.57 -7.01 -21.54
CA GLY A 285 10.60 -8.43 -21.84
C GLY A 285 10.08 -8.61 -23.27
N SER A 286 10.86 -9.26 -24.13
CA SER A 286 10.50 -9.54 -25.51
C SER A 286 9.13 -10.20 -25.57
N TYR A 287 8.09 -9.43 -25.89
CA TYR A 287 6.80 -9.99 -26.28
C TYR A 287 7.03 -10.68 -27.62
N ASN A 288 7.22 -11.99 -27.55
CA ASN A 288 7.13 -12.85 -28.71
C ASN A 288 5.67 -12.78 -29.17
N THR A 289 5.36 -11.85 -30.07
CA THR A 289 4.12 -11.86 -30.85
C THR A 289 4.18 -13.07 -31.75
N GLY A 290 3.78 -14.22 -31.20
CA GLY A 290 3.48 -15.42 -31.97
C GLY A 290 2.29 -15.11 -32.86
N ALA A 291 2.58 -14.72 -34.09
CA ALA A 291 1.66 -14.87 -35.19
C ALA A 291 1.56 -16.36 -35.54
N ALA A 292 0.37 -16.93 -35.34
CA ALA A 292 -0.21 -18.00 -36.15
C ALA A 292 -1.73 -17.99 -35.93
#